data_AF-A0A5J4PLT3-F1
#
_entry.id   AF-A0A5J4PLT3-F1
#
_cell.length_a   1.000
_cell.length_b   1.000
_cell.length_c   1.000
_cell.angle_alpha   90.00
_cell.angle_beta   90.00
_cell.angle_gamma   90.00
#
_symmetry.space_group_name_H-M   'P 1'
#
loop_
_entity.id
_entity.type
_entity.pdbx_description
1 polymer ?
#
loop_
_entity_poly.entity_id
_entity_poly.type
_entity_poly.pdbx_seq_one_letter_code
_entity_poly.pdbx_strand_id
1 'polypeptide(L)'
;DISKCPYLAVVDIDVDKKLDESNRKIIRDDILQQLNSIKSLKVGLVQTAHGGIHIYCDMGKNKLRQNSMSGIIKSQESNTLNKRYGVDVFACVTPYNEEIQAKTLRWVVLPESRVKDKDSDIELQYTDLNHMWNIPKLSDISKVFKALNFDMNLILDIDKPKETKINKQVIPLQAQLV
;
A
#
# COMPACT_ATOMS: atom_id res chain seq x y z
N ASP A 1 3.53 -21.29 -2.04
CA ASP A 1 4.65 -20.35 -2.05
C ASP A 1 4.17 -19.06 -2.68
N ILE A 2 4.39 -17.94 -2.00
CA ILE A 2 4.11 -16.57 -2.44
C ILE A 2 4.77 -16.22 -3.78
N SER A 3 5.91 -16.85 -4.11
CA SER A 3 6.55 -16.70 -5.43
C SER A 3 5.61 -17.09 -6.58
N LYS A 4 4.62 -17.97 -6.32
CA LYS A 4 3.65 -18.46 -7.30
C LYS A 4 2.31 -17.70 -7.28
N CYS A 5 2.16 -16.70 -6.43
CA CYS A 5 0.95 -15.87 -6.45
C CYS A 5 0.88 -15.12 -7.81
N PRO A 6 -0.15 -15.35 -8.63
CA PRO A 6 -0.20 -14.78 -9.98
C PRO A 6 -0.29 -13.25 -9.92
N TYR A 7 -1.21 -12.70 -9.13
CA TYR A 7 -1.41 -11.26 -8.99
C TYR A 7 -0.97 -10.79 -7.61
N LEU A 8 0.33 -10.92 -7.33
CA LEU A 8 0.89 -10.46 -6.07
C LEU A 8 0.76 -8.94 -5.93
N ALA A 9 0.21 -8.49 -4.81
CA ALA A 9 0.16 -7.09 -4.42
C ALA A 9 0.91 -6.87 -3.11
N VAL A 10 1.50 -5.70 -2.98
CA VAL A 10 2.14 -5.18 -1.77
C VAL A 10 1.41 -3.90 -1.38
N VAL A 11 0.81 -3.91 -0.20
CA VAL A 11 0.36 -2.70 0.48
C VAL A 11 1.53 -2.24 1.35
N ASP A 12 2.18 -1.16 0.96
CA ASP A 12 3.26 -0.51 1.68
C ASP A 12 2.70 0.57 2.59
N ILE A 13 3.00 0.48 3.88
CA ILE A 13 2.56 1.45 4.88
C ILE A 13 3.79 2.15 5.45
N ASP A 14 3.96 3.39 5.02
CA ASP A 14 5.04 4.27 5.46
C ASP A 14 4.59 5.12 6.65
N VAL A 15 5.17 4.89 7.82
CA VAL A 15 4.88 5.68 9.03
C VAL A 15 5.59 7.03 8.95
N ASP A 16 4.92 8.10 9.39
CA ASP A 16 5.49 9.45 9.31
C ASP A 16 6.81 9.53 10.09
N LYS A 17 7.90 9.84 9.36
CA LYS A 17 9.27 9.95 9.89
C LYS A 17 9.43 11.09 10.89
N LYS A 18 8.49 12.05 10.93
CA LYS A 18 8.45 13.13 11.93
C LYS A 18 8.07 12.63 13.33
N LEU A 19 7.41 11.48 13.43
CA LEU A 19 7.11 10.84 14.71
C LEU A 19 8.39 10.22 15.29
N ASP A 20 8.54 10.27 16.61
CA ASP A 20 9.60 9.53 17.31
C ASP A 20 9.42 8.01 17.21
N GLU A 21 10.47 7.24 17.50
CA GLU A 21 10.43 5.78 17.34
C GLU A 21 9.39 5.10 18.25
N SER A 22 9.08 5.66 19.42
CA SER A 22 8.08 5.09 20.32
C SER A 22 6.68 5.17 19.69
N ASN A 23 6.32 6.34 19.17
CA ASN A 23 5.07 6.57 18.46
C ASN A 23 4.99 5.74 17.16
N ARG A 24 6.09 5.66 16.40
CA ARG A 24 6.14 4.80 15.21
C ARG A 24 5.92 3.33 15.55
N LYS A 25 6.53 2.85 16.65
CA LYS A 25 6.35 1.49 17.13
C LYS A 25 4.90 1.21 17.54
N ILE A 26 4.24 2.13 18.25
CA ILE A 26 2.82 1.99 18.62
C ILE A 26 1.94 1.82 17.38
N ILE A 27 2.15 2.65 16.36
CA ILE A 27 1.42 2.56 15.09
C ILE A 27 1.67 1.21 14.41
N ARG A 28 2.93 0.77 14.35
CA ARG A 28 3.31 -0.52 13.75
C ARG A 28 2.63 -1.67 14.47
N ASP A 29 2.67 -1.67 15.81
CA ASP A 29 2.08 -2.71 16.65
C ASP A 29 0.54 -2.74 16.50
N ASP A 30 -0.12 -1.59 16.40
CA ASP A 30 -1.57 -1.49 16.15
C ASP A 30 -1.97 -2.09 14.79
N ILE A 31 -1.22 -1.76 13.72
CA ILE A 31 -1.45 -2.35 12.38
C ILE A 31 -1.27 -3.88 12.43
N LEU A 32 -0.18 -4.34 13.03
CA LEU A 32 0.10 -5.78 13.17
C LEU A 32 -0.98 -6.48 13.99
N GLN A 33 -1.47 -5.86 15.07
CA GLN A 33 -2.54 -6.39 15.89
C GLN A 33 -3.85 -6.51 15.10
N GLN A 34 -4.24 -5.48 14.34
CA GLN A 34 -5.44 -5.53 13.48
C GLN A 34 -5.36 -6.67 12.47
N LEU A 35 -4.22 -6.84 11.79
CA LEU A 35 -4.02 -7.92 10.82
C LEU A 35 -4.04 -9.31 11.47
N ASN A 36 -3.33 -9.48 12.59
CA ASN A 36 -3.22 -10.77 13.29
C ASN A 36 -4.51 -11.17 14.03
N SER A 37 -5.37 -10.22 14.38
CA SER A 37 -6.66 -10.49 15.02
C SER A 37 -7.61 -11.32 14.13
N ILE A 38 -7.43 -11.28 12.81
CA ILE A 38 -8.25 -11.99 11.84
C ILE A 38 -7.56 -13.30 11.45
N LYS A 39 -7.85 -14.39 12.16
CA LYS A 39 -7.23 -15.72 11.95
C LYS A 39 -7.28 -16.23 10.49
N SER A 40 -8.33 -15.86 9.75
CA SER A 40 -8.54 -16.24 8.35
C SER A 40 -7.76 -15.37 7.35
N LEU A 41 -7.15 -14.27 7.79
CA LEU A 41 -6.29 -13.41 6.98
C LEU A 41 -4.90 -14.03 6.89
N LYS A 42 -4.53 -14.44 5.69
CA LYS A 42 -3.23 -15.03 5.35
C LYS A 42 -2.48 -14.09 4.44
N VAL A 43 -1.55 -13.31 4.99
CA VAL A 43 -0.76 -12.31 4.27
C VAL A 43 0.69 -12.43 4.67
N GLY A 44 1.63 -12.11 3.77
CA GLY A 44 3.03 -11.97 4.14
C GLY A 44 3.27 -10.62 4.78
N LEU A 45 4.01 -10.56 5.88
CA LEU A 45 4.29 -9.33 6.60
C LEU A 45 5.80 -9.12 6.64
N VAL A 46 6.24 -7.95 6.20
CA VAL A 46 7.65 -7.58 6.19
C VAL A 46 7.81 -6.18 6.77
N GLN A 47 8.71 -6.02 7.73
CA GLN A 47 9.11 -4.70 8.17
C GLN A 47 10.08 -4.10 7.14
N THR A 48 9.80 -2.88 6.70
CA THR A 48 10.66 -2.21 5.71
C THR A 48 11.93 -1.68 6.36
N ALA A 49 12.94 -1.43 5.54
CA ALA A 49 14.22 -0.86 5.94
C ALA A 49 14.08 0.42 6.80
N HIS A 50 13.08 1.26 6.49
CA HIS A 50 12.83 2.54 7.18
C HIS A 50 11.74 2.44 8.26
N GLY A 51 11.37 1.23 8.68
CA GLY A 51 10.48 1.00 9.83
C GLY A 51 8.98 0.99 9.52
N GLY A 52 8.59 1.03 8.23
CA GLY A 52 7.24 0.80 7.75
C GLY A 52 6.88 -0.69 7.67
N ILE A 53 5.74 -1.00 7.03
CA ILE A 53 5.26 -2.39 6.86
C ILE A 53 4.86 -2.63 5.40
N HIS A 54 5.44 -3.65 4.77
CA HIS A 54 4.91 -4.28 3.57
C HIS A 54 3.94 -5.40 3.91
N ILE A 55 2.76 -5.38 3.30
CA ILE A 55 1.73 -6.43 3.41
C ILE A 55 1.56 -7.07 2.05
N TYR A 56 2.01 -8.31 1.94
CA TYR A 56 1.91 -9.13 0.74
C TYR A 56 0.58 -9.88 0.69
N CYS A 57 -0.21 -9.63 -0.36
CA CYS A 57 -1.53 -10.21 -0.55
C CYS A 57 -1.81 -10.53 -2.02
N ASP A 58 -2.92 -11.20 -2.29
CA ASP A 58 -3.41 -11.45 -3.65
C ASP A 58 -4.27 -10.25 -4.07
N MET A 59 -4.01 -9.63 -5.23
CA MET A 59 -4.87 -8.58 -5.78
C MET A 59 -6.28 -9.11 -6.13
N GLY A 60 -6.39 -10.43 -6.32
CA GLY A 60 -7.63 -11.11 -6.61
C GLY A 60 -8.24 -10.69 -7.94
N LYS A 61 -9.55 -10.41 -7.94
CA LYS A 61 -10.28 -10.01 -9.15
C LYS A 61 -10.07 -8.54 -9.53
N ASN A 62 -9.62 -7.73 -8.58
CA ASN A 62 -9.50 -6.29 -8.73
C ASN A 62 -8.16 -5.89 -9.36
N LYS A 63 -7.88 -6.35 -10.59
CA LYS A 63 -6.58 -6.12 -11.22
C LYS A 63 -6.29 -4.62 -11.39
N LEU A 64 -5.32 -4.09 -10.65
CA LEU A 64 -4.80 -2.74 -10.90
C LEU A 64 -4.02 -2.76 -12.22
N ARG A 65 -4.30 -1.82 -13.11
CA ARG A 65 -3.56 -1.66 -14.37
C ARG A 65 -2.20 -0.99 -14.16
N GLN A 66 -2.03 -0.24 -13.07
CA GLN A 66 -0.81 0.46 -12.69
C GLN A 66 -0.71 0.51 -11.16
N ASN A 67 0.49 0.78 -10.62
CA ASN A 67 0.68 1.01 -9.20
C ASN A 67 -0.17 2.20 -8.75
N SER A 68 -0.84 2.07 -7.60
CA SER A 68 -1.65 3.13 -7.01
C SER A 68 -0.92 3.70 -5.80
N MET A 69 -0.62 4.99 -5.85
CA MET A 69 -0.24 5.74 -4.66
C MET A 69 -1.48 6.47 -4.16
N SER A 70 -2.03 6.05 -3.02
CA SER A 70 -3.23 6.65 -2.46
C SER A 70 -2.91 7.07 -1.04
N GLY A 71 -2.68 8.37 -0.79
CA GLY A 71 -2.39 8.85 0.57
C GLY A 71 -3.57 8.61 1.52
N ILE A 72 -3.66 7.43 2.13
CA ILE A 72 -4.70 7.09 3.11
C ILE A 72 -4.28 7.67 4.46
N ILE A 73 -4.92 8.76 4.86
CA ILE A 73 -4.74 9.35 6.19
C ILE A 73 -5.77 8.71 7.14
N LYS A 74 -5.35 7.81 8.03
CA LYS A 74 -6.16 7.48 9.22
C LYS A 74 -6.05 8.63 10.22
N SER A 75 -6.94 9.62 10.16
CA SER A 75 -7.11 10.58 11.24
C SER A 75 -8.04 9.98 12.29
N GLN A 76 -7.51 9.55 13.44
CA GLN A 76 -8.35 9.26 14.61
C GLN A 76 -8.49 10.46 15.55
N GLU A 77 -7.92 11.62 15.20
CA GLU A 77 -8.01 12.83 16.00
C GLU A 77 -8.37 14.02 15.12
N SER A 78 -9.09 14.97 15.72
CA SER A 78 -9.58 16.23 15.14
C SER A 78 -8.49 17.17 14.58
N ASN A 79 -7.23 16.72 14.56
CA ASN A 79 -6.12 17.46 13.99
C ASN A 79 -5.61 16.80 12.70
N THR A 80 -6.09 17.32 11.58
CA THR A 80 -5.75 16.90 10.20
C THR A 80 -4.29 17.15 9.83
N LEU A 81 -3.48 17.83 10.67
CA LEU A 81 -2.05 18.03 10.43
C LEU A 81 -1.16 16.83 10.82
N ASN A 82 -1.66 15.87 11.61
CA ASN A 82 -0.86 14.71 12.03
C ASN A 82 -1.17 13.49 11.15
N LYS A 83 -0.56 13.45 9.95
CA LYS A 83 -0.53 12.21 9.16
C LYS A 83 0.18 11.13 9.98
N ARG A 84 -0.53 10.07 10.37
CA ARG A 84 0.07 8.96 11.12
C ARG A 84 0.93 8.06 10.22
N TYR A 85 0.45 7.79 9.01
CA TYR A 85 1.16 7.02 7.99
C TYR A 85 0.55 7.27 6.60
N GLY A 86 1.33 7.03 5.55
CA GLY A 86 0.89 6.92 4.15
C GLY A 86 0.72 5.45 3.76
N VAL A 87 -0.06 5.20 2.70
CA VAL A 87 -0.31 3.84 2.20
C VAL A 87 -0.15 3.83 0.69
N ASP A 88 0.73 2.98 0.19
CA ASP A 88 0.96 2.78 -1.23
C ASP A 88 0.63 1.35 -1.62
N VAL A 89 0.06 1.15 -2.80
CA VAL A 89 -0.30 -0.18 -3.30
C VAL A 89 0.42 -0.45 -4.61
N PHE A 90 1.37 -1.36 -4.55
CA PHE A 90 2.11 -1.87 -5.69
C PHE A 90 1.51 -3.22 -6.08
N ALA A 91 1.12 -3.40 -7.34
CA ALA A 91 0.51 -4.65 -7.78
C ALA A 91 1.16 -5.17 -9.06
N CYS A 92 1.44 -6.47 -9.08
CA CYS A 92 1.93 -7.15 -10.27
C CYS A 92 0.78 -7.28 -11.28
N VAL A 93 0.83 -6.50 -12.34
CA VAL A 93 -0.19 -6.48 -13.40
C VAL A 93 -0.12 -7.74 -14.29
N THR A 94 1.05 -8.39 -14.34
CA THR A 94 1.31 -9.54 -15.19
C THR A 94 1.60 -10.80 -14.36
N PRO A 95 0.81 -11.87 -14.52
CA PRO A 95 0.98 -13.07 -13.72
C PRO A 95 2.31 -13.77 -13.98
N TYR A 96 2.80 -14.51 -12.99
CA TYR A 96 3.89 -15.46 -13.21
C TYR A 96 3.51 -16.38 -14.37
N ASN A 97 4.33 -16.40 -15.42
CA ASN A 97 4.05 -17.25 -16.57
C ASN A 97 4.66 -18.63 -16.32
N GLU A 98 3.81 -19.62 -16.05
CA GLU A 98 4.22 -21.00 -15.79
C GLU A 98 4.80 -21.69 -17.04
N GLU A 99 4.33 -21.36 -18.25
CA GLU A 99 4.76 -22.01 -19.51
C GLU A 99 6.22 -21.68 -19.86
N ILE A 100 6.63 -20.42 -19.69
CA ILE A 100 8.01 -20.00 -19.95
C ILE A 100 8.85 -19.86 -18.67
N GLN A 101 8.28 -20.21 -17.51
CA GLN A 101 8.87 -20.04 -16.16
C GLN A 101 9.43 -18.62 -15.91
N ALA A 102 8.95 -17.63 -16.67
CA ALA A 102 9.50 -16.29 -16.64
C ALA A 102 8.87 -15.50 -15.51
N LYS A 103 9.71 -14.99 -14.62
CA LYS A 103 9.32 -13.98 -13.63
C LYS A 103 8.95 -12.72 -14.42
N THR A 104 7.66 -12.41 -14.52
CA THR A 104 7.25 -11.04 -14.78
C THR A 104 7.91 -10.16 -13.73
N LEU A 105 8.57 -9.08 -14.16
CA LEU A 105 9.34 -8.23 -13.26
C LEU A 105 8.41 -7.71 -12.16
N ARG A 106 8.54 -8.29 -10.95
CA ARG A 106 7.87 -7.79 -9.76
C ARG A 106 8.77 -6.71 -9.19
N TRP A 107 8.36 -5.45 -9.31
CA TRP A 107 9.08 -4.32 -8.73
C TRP A 107 8.74 -4.19 -7.24
N VAL A 108 8.85 -5.29 -6.49
CA VAL A 108 8.52 -5.35 -5.07
C VAL A 108 9.70 -5.93 -4.30
N VAL A 109 10.02 -5.33 -3.15
CA VAL A 109 11.21 -5.68 -2.36
C VAL A 109 10.89 -6.83 -1.41
N LEU A 110 11.38 -8.02 -1.76
CA LEU A 110 11.19 -9.27 -1.02
C LEU A 110 11.79 -9.21 0.41
N PRO A 111 11.30 -10.03 1.36
CA PRO A 111 11.93 -10.15 2.68
C PRO A 111 13.41 -10.53 2.55
N GLU A 112 14.18 -10.17 3.56
CA GLU A 112 15.63 -10.38 3.69
C GLU A 112 16.49 -9.57 2.71
N SER A 113 15.86 -8.88 1.75
CA SER A 113 16.53 -7.89 0.89
C SER A 113 17.24 -6.85 1.75
N ARG A 114 18.42 -6.45 1.31
CA ARG A 114 19.23 -5.43 1.96
C ARG A 114 19.35 -4.22 1.06
N VAL A 115 19.20 -3.05 1.65
CA VAL A 115 19.35 -1.77 0.97
C VAL A 115 20.38 -0.95 1.70
N LYS A 116 21.26 -0.31 0.94
CA LYS A 116 22.17 0.68 1.48
C LYS A 116 21.43 2.00 1.57
N ASP A 117 21.35 2.57 2.76
CA ASP A 117 20.75 3.89 2.92
C ASP A 117 21.59 4.92 2.14
N LYS A 118 20.94 5.90 1.51
CA LYS A 118 21.68 6.90 0.70
C LYS A 118 22.36 7.95 1.57
N ASP A 119 21.79 8.21 2.75
CA ASP A 119 22.19 9.28 3.65
C ASP A 119 23.10 8.77 4.77
N SER A 120 23.22 7.44 4.92
CA SER A 120 24.09 6.77 5.88
C SER A 120 24.73 5.51 5.27
N ASP A 121 25.96 5.18 5.67
CA ASP A 121 26.65 3.95 5.21
C ASP A 121 26.07 2.67 5.85
N ILE A 122 24.84 2.74 6.37
CA ILE A 122 24.16 1.68 7.10
C ILE A 122 23.40 0.81 6.11
N GLU A 123 23.62 -0.51 6.22
CA GLU A 123 22.84 -1.50 5.52
C GLU A 123 21.55 -1.78 6.31
N LEU A 124 20.41 -1.46 5.69
CA LEU A 124 19.09 -1.71 6.27
C LEU A 124 18.49 -2.97 5.63
N GLN A 125 17.81 -3.78 6.43
CA GLN A 125 17.23 -5.04 5.99
C GLN A 125 15.70 -5.02 6.08
N TYR A 126 15.07 -5.63 5.09
CA TYR A 126 13.65 -5.97 5.13
C TYR A 126 13.47 -7.24 5.97
N THR A 127 12.76 -7.17 7.09
CA THR A 127 12.65 -8.30 8.03
C THR A 127 11.33 -9.04 7.84
N ASP A 128 11.38 -10.36 7.57
CA ASP A 128 10.19 -11.21 7.56
C ASP A 128 9.60 -11.29 8.98
N LEU A 129 8.33 -10.89 9.13
CA LEU A 129 7.66 -10.83 10.42
C LEU A 129 6.81 -12.07 10.71
N ASN A 130 6.48 -12.88 9.70
CA ASN A 130 5.53 -13.98 9.88
C ASN A 130 5.80 -15.23 9.02
N HIS A 131 7.05 -15.44 8.62
CA HIS A 131 7.47 -16.59 7.81
C HIS A 131 6.71 -16.65 6.48
N MET A 132 6.66 -15.53 5.77
CA MET A 132 5.76 -15.34 4.62
C MET A 132 5.93 -16.39 3.51
N TRP A 133 7.13 -16.95 3.36
CA TRP A 133 7.43 -18.02 2.41
C TRP A 133 6.61 -19.31 2.65
N ASN A 134 6.23 -19.55 3.90
CA ASN A 134 5.46 -20.72 4.32
C ASN A 134 3.94 -20.55 4.08
N ILE A 135 3.49 -19.39 3.64
CA ILE A 135 2.07 -19.14 3.41
C ILE A 135 1.66 -19.76 2.07
N PRO A 136 0.79 -20.79 2.06
CA PRO A 136 0.51 -21.53 0.83
C PRO A 136 -0.36 -20.72 -0.13
N LYS A 137 -1.31 -19.94 0.39
CA LYS A 137 -2.25 -19.11 -0.36
C LYS A 137 -2.51 -17.81 0.37
N LEU A 138 -2.27 -16.69 -0.31
CA LEU A 138 -2.53 -15.37 0.23
C LEU A 138 -4.02 -15.03 0.20
N SER A 139 -4.41 -14.13 1.09
CA SER A 139 -5.73 -13.51 1.12
C SER A 139 -5.82 -12.39 0.10
N ASP A 140 -7.05 -12.18 -0.37
CA ASP A 140 -7.41 -11.08 -1.25
C ASP A 140 -7.18 -9.73 -0.54
N ILE A 141 -6.66 -8.75 -1.28
CA ILE A 141 -6.40 -7.38 -0.82
C ILE A 141 -7.63 -6.71 -0.19
N SER A 142 -8.84 -7.03 -0.65
CA SER A 142 -10.08 -6.52 -0.04
C SER A 142 -10.22 -6.92 1.44
N LYS A 143 -9.69 -8.08 1.82
CA LYS A 143 -9.67 -8.51 3.23
C LYS A 143 -8.65 -7.70 4.04
N VAL A 144 -7.51 -7.33 3.45
CA VAL A 144 -6.51 -6.46 4.08
C VAL A 144 -7.09 -5.08 4.33
N PHE A 145 -7.70 -4.49 3.30
CA PHE A 145 -8.35 -3.19 3.40
C PHE A 145 -9.47 -3.20 4.42
N LYS A 146 -10.31 -4.24 4.43
CA LYS A 146 -11.34 -4.42 5.46
C LYS A 146 -10.75 -4.54 6.87
N ALA A 147 -9.68 -5.32 7.05
CA ALA A 147 -9.01 -5.49 8.35
C ALA A 147 -8.48 -4.18 8.90
N LEU A 148 -7.91 -3.35 8.01
CA LEU A 148 -7.35 -2.06 8.35
C LEU A 148 -8.36 -0.92 8.23
N ASN A 149 -9.62 -1.19 7.91
CA ASN A 149 -10.65 -0.17 7.67
C ASN A 149 -10.23 0.89 6.64
N PHE A 150 -9.58 0.46 5.55
CA PHE A 150 -9.27 1.27 4.38
C PHE A 150 -10.37 1.16 3.34
N ASP A 151 -10.64 2.26 2.63
CA ASP A 151 -11.58 2.26 1.51
C ASP A 151 -10.91 1.74 0.24
N MET A 152 -11.40 0.60 -0.26
CA MET A 152 -10.92 -0.02 -1.51
C MET A 152 -11.13 0.89 -2.72
N ASN A 153 -12.12 1.79 -2.72
CA ASN A 153 -12.37 2.68 -3.86
C ASN A 153 -11.17 3.62 -4.12
N LEU A 154 -10.37 3.92 -3.10
CA LEU A 154 -9.19 4.78 -3.23
C LEU A 154 -8.11 4.24 -4.18
N ILE A 155 -8.13 2.93 -4.45
CA ILE A 155 -7.20 2.29 -5.40
C ILE A 155 -7.91 1.78 -6.66
N LEU A 156 -9.25 1.78 -6.69
CA LEU A 156 -10.02 1.31 -7.85
C LEU A 156 -10.53 2.46 -8.75
N ASP A 157 -10.67 3.68 -8.22
CA ASP A 157 -11.23 4.84 -8.95
C ASP A 157 -10.21 5.61 -9.83
N ILE A 158 -9.00 5.07 -10.04
CA ILE A 158 -7.94 5.74 -10.82
C ILE A 158 -8.30 5.87 -12.32
N ASP A 159 -9.29 5.12 -12.80
CA ASP A 159 -9.81 5.17 -14.17
C ASP A 159 -10.99 6.16 -14.36
N LYS A 160 -11.51 6.80 -13.29
CA LYS A 160 -12.49 7.89 -13.49
C LYS A 160 -11.75 9.18 -13.79
N PRO A 161 -12.01 9.85 -14.94
CA PRO A 161 -11.49 11.20 -15.13
C PRO A 161 -11.94 12.04 -13.93
N LYS A 162 -10.99 12.70 -13.28
CA LYS A 162 -11.30 13.69 -12.23
C LYS A 162 -12.23 14.70 -12.87
N GLU A 163 -13.53 14.65 -12.56
CA GLU A 163 -14.44 15.74 -12.89
C GLU A 163 -13.93 16.97 -12.15
N THR A 164 -13.15 17.77 -12.87
CA THR A 164 -12.82 19.11 -12.44
C THR A 164 -14.15 19.84 -12.50
N LYS A 165 -14.83 20.00 -11.35
CA LYS A 165 -15.94 20.94 -11.24
C LYS A 165 -15.38 22.33 -11.51
N ILE A 166 -15.32 22.69 -12.79
CA ILE A 166 -15.18 24.07 -13.21
C ILE A 166 -16.48 24.71 -12.75
N ASN A 167 -16.44 25.40 -11.60
CA ASN A 167 -17.46 26.39 -11.28
C ASN A 167 -17.43 27.41 -12.40
N LYS A 168 -18.29 27.23 -13.40
CA LYS A 168 -18.66 28.30 -14.33
C LYS A 168 -19.40 29.34 -13.50
N GLN A 169 -18.66 30.24 -12.85
CA GLN A 169 -19.18 31.57 -12.58
C GLN A 169 -19.44 32.18 -13.96
N VAL A 170 -20.71 32.12 -14.37
CA VAL A 170 -21.21 32.90 -15.49
C VAL A 170 -21.08 34.35 -15.08
N ILE A 171 -20.03 35.02 -15.54
CA ILE A 171 -19.96 36.47 -15.51
C ILE A 171 -20.87 36.94 -16.65
N PRO A 172 -21.97 37.68 -16.39
CA PRO A 172 -22.77 38.25 -17.45
C PRO A 172 -21.92 39.30 -18.16
N LEU A 173 -21.69 39.08 -19.46
CA LEU A 173 -21.07 40.06 -20.33
C LEU A 173 -22.05 41.23 -20.48
N GLN A 174 -21.86 42.32 -19.74
CA GLN A 174 -22.52 43.58 -20.05
C GLN A 174 -21.91 44.13 -21.33
N ALA A 175 -22.61 43.91 -22.44
CA ALA A 175 -22.42 44.68 -23.65
C ALA A 175 -23.09 46.04 -23.47
N GLN A 176 -22.31 47.11 -23.59
CA GLN A 176 -22.81 48.40 -24.06
C GLN A 176 -21.64 49.19 -24.69
N LEU A 177 -21.55 49.10 -26.02
CA LEU A 177 -21.11 50.23 -26.84
C LEU A 177 -22.31 51.18 -26.95
N VAL A 178 -22.15 52.45 -26.55
CA VAL A 178 -22.07 53.66 -27.42
C VAL A 178 -21.47 54.77 -26.56
#